data_AF-A0A3C0CVZ4-F1
#
_entry.id   AF-A0A3C0CVZ4-F1
#
_cell.length_a   1.000
_cell.length_b   1.000
_cell.length_c   1.000
_cell.angle_alpha   90.00
_cell.angle_beta   90.00
_cell.angle_gamma   90.00
#
_symmetry.space_group_name_H-M   'P 1'
#
loop_
_entity.id
_entity.type
_entity.pdbx_description
1 polymer ?
#
loop_
_entity_poly.entity_id
_entity_poly.type
_entity_poly.pdbx_seq_one_letter_code
_entity_poly.pdbx_strand_id
1 'polypeptide(L)'
;MALMQYAQDWDETLPWALLGWSTPEEKKATWSVAIASYIGLSTNKSNQRTVFLCPSDNTWGNPIMAANYIGKSSYAANLGVMDRQVSSIIGGQVGGRRLAEITSPPTTIMLVEVHTDNHTIGYQDSNSVYYSGANIVPDSTVKGVHNGGNNWAFCDGHISWMKYDKSLSP
;
A
#
# COMPACT_ATOMS: atom_id res chain seq x y z
N MET A 1 13.09 -0.25 -6.36
CA MET A 1 11.66 -0.41 -6.00
C MET A 1 10.80 0.12 -7.13
N ALA A 2 9.75 -0.61 -7.58
CA ALA A 2 8.93 -0.20 -8.73
C ALA A 2 8.06 1.05 -8.47
N LEU A 3 7.62 1.27 -7.23
CA LEU A 3 6.95 2.52 -6.83
C LEU A 3 7.85 3.75 -7.01
N MET A 4 9.15 3.62 -6.73
CA MET A 4 10.09 4.72 -6.95
C MET A 4 10.33 4.98 -8.43
N GLN A 5 10.33 3.94 -9.28
CA GLN A 5 10.39 4.12 -10.73
C GLN A 5 9.15 4.85 -11.24
N TYR A 6 7.95 4.44 -10.79
CA TYR A 6 6.70 5.14 -11.10
C TYR A 6 6.77 6.62 -10.68
N ALA A 7 7.21 6.91 -9.45
CA ALA A 7 7.28 8.29 -8.97
C ALA A 7 8.23 9.15 -9.83
N GLN A 8 9.36 8.60 -10.27
CA GLN A 8 10.29 9.32 -11.16
C GLN A 8 9.66 9.68 -12.51
N ASP A 9 8.80 8.82 -13.06
CA ASP A 9 8.09 9.09 -14.32
C ASP A 9 6.92 10.07 -14.16
N TRP A 10 6.44 10.30 -12.93
CA TRP A 10 5.22 11.04 -12.61
C TRP A 10 5.48 12.28 -11.72
N ASP A 11 6.53 13.05 -12.00
CA ASP A 11 6.86 14.30 -11.27
C ASP A 11 6.92 14.08 -9.75
N GLU A 12 7.58 12.99 -9.35
CA GLU A 12 7.72 12.53 -7.96
C GLU A 12 6.40 12.21 -7.24
N THR A 13 5.30 12.01 -7.98
CA THR A 13 3.98 11.75 -7.38
C THR A 13 3.78 10.26 -7.14
N LEU A 14 3.42 9.88 -5.90
CA LEU A 14 3.04 8.50 -5.57
C LEU A 14 1.68 8.13 -6.19
N PRO A 15 1.42 6.83 -6.46
CA PRO A 15 0.13 6.41 -6.96
C PRO A 15 -0.94 6.41 -5.87
N TRP A 16 -2.19 6.14 -6.27
CA TRP A 16 -3.32 6.05 -5.35
C TRP A 16 -3.33 4.67 -4.69
N ALA A 17 -3.63 4.57 -3.39
CA ALA A 17 -3.63 3.26 -2.76
C ALA A 17 -4.81 2.38 -3.21
N LEU A 18 -5.94 2.99 -3.55
CA LEU A 18 -7.20 2.30 -3.85
C LEU A 18 -8.00 3.04 -4.91
N LEU A 19 -8.95 2.32 -5.52
CA LEU A 19 -9.92 2.90 -6.44
C LEU A 19 -10.89 3.79 -5.64
N GLY A 20 -11.12 5.01 -6.10
CA GLY A 20 -12.18 5.86 -5.54
C GLY A 20 -13.57 5.51 -6.09
N TRP A 21 -14.61 5.92 -5.37
CA TRP A 21 -15.97 5.37 -5.51
C TRP A 21 -17.00 6.40 -5.98
N SER A 22 -16.71 7.68 -5.88
CA SER A 22 -17.72 8.74 -5.94
C SER A 22 -17.80 9.41 -7.31
N THR A 23 -16.68 9.54 -8.02
CA THR A 23 -16.64 10.24 -9.32
C THR A 23 -15.83 9.47 -10.38
N PRO A 24 -16.10 9.65 -11.69
CA PRO A 24 -15.26 9.09 -12.76
C PRO A 24 -13.78 9.51 -12.64
N GLU A 25 -13.52 10.73 -12.17
CA GLU A 25 -12.20 11.29 -11.97
C GLU A 25 -11.41 10.56 -10.88
N GLU A 26 -12.10 9.98 -9.90
CA GLU A 26 -11.55 9.17 -8.81
C GLU A 26 -11.24 7.71 -9.20
N LYS A 27 -11.63 7.25 -10.39
CA LYS A 27 -11.34 5.90 -10.88
C LYS A 27 -9.90 5.80 -11.42
N LYS A 28 -8.92 6.19 -10.59
CA LYS A 28 -7.49 6.11 -10.88
C LYS A 28 -6.96 4.69 -10.65
N ALA A 29 -5.88 4.36 -11.35
CA ALA A 29 -5.17 3.10 -11.12
C ALA A 29 -4.64 3.04 -9.68
N THR A 30 -4.89 1.91 -9.00
CA THR A 30 -4.31 1.62 -7.69
C THR A 30 -2.81 1.43 -7.79
N TRP A 31 -2.09 1.49 -6.67
CA TRP A 31 -0.63 1.36 -6.62
C TRP A 31 -0.14 0.07 -7.29
N SER A 32 -0.85 -1.05 -7.10
CA SER A 32 -0.47 -2.33 -7.69
C SER A 32 -0.68 -2.35 -9.20
N VAL A 33 -1.72 -1.69 -9.71
CA VAL A 33 -1.94 -1.55 -11.16
C VAL A 33 -0.97 -0.54 -11.77
N ALA A 34 -0.72 0.59 -11.09
CA ALA A 34 0.16 1.65 -11.55
C ALA A 34 1.59 1.14 -11.78
N ILE A 35 2.07 0.23 -10.92
CA ILE A 35 3.42 -0.32 -11.05
C ILE A 35 3.48 -1.60 -11.88
N ALA A 36 2.35 -2.19 -12.32
CA ALA A 36 2.31 -3.49 -12.97
C ALA A 36 3.22 -3.58 -14.22
N SER A 37 3.29 -2.53 -15.03
CA SER A 37 4.15 -2.46 -16.22
C SER A 37 5.64 -2.47 -15.87
N TYR A 38 6.03 -1.84 -14.77
CA TYR A 38 7.42 -1.77 -14.28
C TYR A 38 7.96 -3.10 -13.77
N ILE A 39 7.06 -4.03 -13.44
CA ILE A 39 7.39 -5.37 -12.93
C ILE A 39 6.95 -6.49 -13.88
N GLY A 40 6.56 -6.15 -15.11
CA GLY A 40 6.21 -7.11 -16.15
C GLY A 40 4.93 -7.92 -15.87
N LEU A 41 4.01 -7.40 -15.06
CA LEU A 41 2.74 -8.08 -14.76
C LEU A 41 1.67 -7.74 -15.80
N SER A 42 0.92 -8.77 -16.18
CA SER A 42 -0.24 -8.66 -17.06
C SER A 42 -1.53 -8.79 -16.24
N THR A 43 -2.44 -7.84 -16.40
CA THR A 43 -3.75 -7.83 -15.73
C THR A 43 -4.71 -8.90 -16.23
N ASN A 44 -4.36 -9.63 -17.29
CA ASN A 44 -5.21 -10.62 -17.95
C ASN A 44 -4.91 -12.07 -17.52
N LYS A 45 -3.96 -12.27 -16.60
CA LYS A 45 -3.57 -13.61 -16.13
C LYS A 45 -4.05 -13.82 -14.69
N SER A 46 -4.81 -14.90 -14.48
CA SER A 46 -5.23 -15.33 -13.14
C SER A 46 -4.22 -16.30 -12.52
N ASN A 47 -4.25 -16.42 -11.18
CA ASN A 47 -3.49 -17.40 -10.39
C ASN A 47 -1.95 -17.35 -10.54
N GLN A 48 -1.36 -16.16 -10.67
CA GLN A 48 0.09 -16.01 -10.67
C GLN A 48 0.60 -15.60 -9.28
N ARG A 49 1.62 -16.31 -8.78
CA ARG A 49 2.46 -15.76 -7.71
C ARG A 49 3.26 -14.62 -8.30
N THR A 50 3.12 -13.43 -7.71
CA THR A 50 3.79 -12.21 -8.16
C THR A 50 4.57 -11.58 -7.04
N VAL A 51 5.35 -10.55 -7.35
CA VAL A 51 6.06 -9.72 -6.36
C VAL A 51 5.12 -9.03 -5.36
N PHE A 52 3.81 -8.98 -5.62
CA PHE A 52 2.84 -8.51 -4.63
C PHE A 52 2.56 -9.51 -3.51
N LEU A 53 3.02 -10.75 -3.63
CA LEU A 53 2.92 -11.75 -2.57
C LEU A 53 4.25 -11.92 -1.87
N CYS A 54 4.21 -11.90 -0.54
CA CYS A 54 5.34 -12.32 0.26
C CYS A 54 5.58 -13.83 0.02
N PRO A 55 6.84 -14.30 -0.08
CA PRO A 55 7.15 -15.72 -0.18
C PRO A 55 6.53 -16.59 0.93
N SER A 56 6.38 -16.03 2.13
CA SER A 56 5.78 -16.69 3.30
C SER A 56 4.25 -16.66 3.32
N ASP A 57 3.61 -15.85 2.47
CA ASP A 57 2.16 -15.86 2.31
C ASP A 57 1.76 -17.05 1.44
N ASN A 58 1.06 -18.01 2.04
CA ASN A 58 0.60 -19.22 1.38
C ASN A 58 -0.84 -19.13 0.86
N THR A 59 -1.46 -17.96 1.00
CA THR A 59 -2.78 -17.71 0.43
C THR A 59 -2.67 -17.36 -1.05
N TRP A 60 -3.68 -17.76 -1.84
CA TRP A 60 -3.67 -17.62 -3.29
C TRP A 60 -4.78 -16.67 -3.73
N GLY A 61 -4.50 -15.86 -4.75
CA GLY A 61 -5.48 -14.97 -5.36
C GLY A 61 -4.91 -14.24 -6.57
N ASN A 62 -5.79 -13.55 -7.30
CA ASN A 62 -5.36 -12.73 -8.42
C ASN A 62 -4.74 -11.44 -7.91
N PRO A 63 -3.49 -11.11 -8.27
CA PRO A 63 -2.79 -9.91 -7.78
C PRO A 63 -3.45 -8.60 -8.21
N ILE A 64 -4.19 -8.64 -9.32
CA ILE A 64 -4.95 -7.52 -9.89
C ILE A 64 -6.27 -8.08 -10.40
N MET A 65 -7.40 -7.48 -10.04
CA MET A 65 -8.71 -7.80 -10.60
C MET A 65 -9.18 -6.73 -11.57
N ALA A 66 -9.83 -7.14 -12.67
CA ALA A 66 -10.29 -6.22 -13.70
C ALA A 66 -11.46 -5.30 -13.27
N ALA A 67 -12.31 -5.75 -12.34
CA ALA A 67 -13.53 -5.03 -11.96
C ALA A 67 -13.28 -3.79 -11.07
N ASN A 68 -12.25 -3.82 -10.23
CA ASN A 68 -11.98 -2.78 -9.24
C ASN A 68 -10.50 -2.46 -9.05
N TYR A 69 -9.59 -3.06 -9.84
CA TYR A 69 -8.14 -2.84 -9.76
C TYR A 69 -7.54 -3.17 -8.38
N ILE A 70 -8.22 -4.00 -7.60
CA ILE A 70 -7.80 -4.48 -6.27
C ILE A 70 -7.66 -6.00 -6.40
N GLY A 71 -6.57 -6.58 -5.91
CA GLY A 71 -6.32 -8.01 -6.03
C GLY A 71 -5.25 -8.46 -5.05
N LYS A 72 -5.23 -9.73 -4.68
CA LYS A 72 -4.43 -10.28 -3.59
C LYS A 72 -2.99 -9.71 -3.53
N SER A 73 -2.67 -9.06 -2.41
CA SER A 73 -1.36 -8.52 -2.09
C SER A 73 -1.02 -8.84 -0.65
N SER A 74 0.21 -9.25 -0.37
CA SER A 74 0.74 -9.36 0.99
C SER A 74 1.25 -8.01 1.51
N TYR A 75 0.93 -6.91 0.84
CA TYR A 75 1.38 -5.55 1.17
C TYR A 75 0.22 -4.55 1.08
N ALA A 76 0.18 -3.64 2.03
CA ALA A 76 -0.78 -2.54 2.13
C ALA A 76 -0.09 -1.18 2.04
N ALA A 77 -0.72 -0.26 1.34
CA ALA A 77 -0.29 1.11 1.13
C ALA A 77 -0.71 2.04 2.26
N ASN A 78 0.17 2.95 2.65
CA ASN A 78 -0.16 3.98 3.62
C ASN A 78 -1.01 5.09 2.98
N LEU A 79 -2.28 5.18 3.38
CA LEU A 79 -3.19 6.20 2.88
C LEU A 79 -2.78 7.62 3.27
N GLY A 80 -1.98 7.79 4.32
CA GLY A 80 -1.41 9.09 4.67
C GLY A 80 -0.47 9.66 3.60
N VAL A 81 0.04 8.82 2.68
CA VAL A 81 0.89 9.25 1.56
C VAL A 81 0.35 8.84 0.18
N MET A 82 -0.60 7.90 0.13
CA MET A 82 -1.23 7.38 -1.10
C MET A 82 -2.77 7.40 -0.97
N ASP A 83 -3.39 8.56 -0.68
CA ASP A 83 -4.85 8.66 -0.48
C ASP A 83 -5.64 8.29 -1.75
N ARG A 84 -6.93 7.96 -1.59
CA ARG A 84 -7.88 7.52 -2.62
C ARG A 84 -9.11 8.43 -2.80
N GLN A 85 -9.40 9.38 -1.89
CA GLN A 85 -10.74 10.03 -1.86
C GLN A 85 -10.71 11.54 -1.61
N VAL A 86 -11.76 12.21 -2.11
CA VAL A 86 -12.02 13.66 -2.00
C VAL A 86 -12.29 14.12 -0.55
N SER A 87 -12.66 13.21 0.34
CA SER A 87 -12.78 13.46 1.79
C SER A 87 -11.53 12.96 2.51
N SER A 88 -10.38 13.52 2.14
CA SER A 88 -9.04 13.24 2.69
C SER A 88 -9.07 12.54 4.05
N ILE A 89 -8.61 11.31 4.09
CA ILE A 89 -8.72 10.50 5.31
C ILE A 89 -7.69 11.01 6.34
N ILE A 90 -6.55 11.53 5.85
CA ILE A 90 -5.48 12.08 6.66
C ILE A 90 -4.97 13.38 6.01
N GLY A 91 -5.29 14.52 6.65
CA GLY A 91 -4.59 15.78 6.39
C GLY A 91 -5.02 16.60 5.17
N GLY A 92 -6.24 16.43 4.63
CA GLY A 92 -6.78 17.35 3.60
C GLY A 92 -6.41 17.00 2.15
N GLN A 93 -5.40 16.15 1.93
CA GLN A 93 -4.87 15.85 0.60
C GLN A 93 -5.65 14.73 -0.09
N VAL A 94 -5.94 14.92 -1.39
CA VAL A 94 -6.60 13.92 -2.24
C VAL A 94 -5.58 13.32 -3.20
N GLY A 95 -5.50 11.99 -3.23
CA GLY A 95 -4.56 11.25 -4.09
C GLY A 95 -3.18 11.04 -3.46
N GLY A 96 -2.25 10.54 -4.27
CA GLY A 96 -0.88 10.32 -3.83
C GLY A 96 -0.08 11.61 -3.64
N ARG A 97 0.73 11.64 -2.58
CA ARG A 97 1.62 12.76 -2.27
C ARG A 97 2.83 12.79 -3.20
N ARG A 98 3.34 14.00 -3.44
CA ARG A 98 4.67 14.17 -4.05
C ARG A 98 5.73 13.80 -3.03
N LEU A 99 6.80 13.14 -3.45
CA LEU A 99 7.91 12.80 -2.54
C LEU A 99 8.50 14.05 -1.87
N ALA A 100 8.56 15.17 -2.60
CA ALA A 100 8.97 16.48 -2.08
C ALA A 100 8.06 17.04 -0.96
N GLU A 101 6.81 16.59 -0.83
CA GLU A 101 5.89 17.01 0.24
C GLU A 101 6.06 16.19 1.54
N ILE A 102 6.87 15.13 1.50
CA ILE A 102 7.09 14.25 2.63
C ILE A 102 8.30 14.76 3.42
N THR A 103 8.05 15.31 4.62
CA THR A 103 9.09 15.95 5.44
C THR A 103 10.20 15.00 5.89
N SER A 104 9.87 13.74 6.17
CA SER A 104 10.82 12.74 6.65
C SER A 104 10.70 11.43 5.86
N PRO A 105 11.12 11.39 4.58
CA PRO A 105 10.94 10.20 3.75
C PRO A 105 11.56 8.91 4.33
N PRO A 106 12.75 8.93 4.97
CA PRO A 106 13.35 7.73 5.58
C PRO A 106 12.63 7.19 6.81
N THR A 107 11.71 7.93 7.43
CA THR A 107 10.93 7.43 8.58
C THR A 107 9.42 7.36 8.28
N THR A 108 9.01 7.77 7.07
CA THR A 108 7.63 7.69 6.63
C THR A 108 7.37 6.38 5.91
N ILE A 109 6.47 5.56 6.46
CA ILE A 109 6.09 4.27 5.88
C ILE A 109 5.29 4.51 4.59
N MET A 110 5.70 3.86 3.51
CA MET A 110 5.02 3.82 2.22
C MET A 110 4.16 2.57 2.08
N LEU A 111 4.74 1.38 2.28
CA LEU A 111 4.05 0.09 2.30
C LEU A 111 4.39 -0.68 3.57
N VAL A 112 3.43 -1.48 4.05
CA VAL A 112 3.65 -2.46 5.10
C VAL A 112 3.21 -3.84 4.61
N GLU A 113 3.94 -4.86 5.02
CA GLU A 113 3.52 -6.23 4.81
C GLU A 113 2.32 -6.61 5.69
N VAL A 114 1.25 -7.09 5.04
CA VAL A 114 0.02 -7.59 5.65
C VAL A 114 -0.41 -8.85 4.89
N HIS A 115 -0.51 -10.01 5.54
CA HIS A 115 -0.91 -11.27 4.85
C HIS A 115 -2.43 -11.40 4.82
N THR A 116 -3.10 -10.36 4.34
CA THR A 116 -4.57 -10.27 4.25
C THR A 116 -4.96 -9.81 2.86
N ASP A 117 -6.25 -9.70 2.58
CA ASP A 117 -6.74 -9.16 1.30
C ASP A 117 -6.87 -7.63 1.35
N ASN A 118 -6.25 -6.98 2.34
CA ASN A 118 -6.34 -5.55 2.58
C ASN A 118 -5.17 -4.80 1.94
N HIS A 119 -5.49 -3.73 1.21
CA HIS A 119 -4.53 -2.98 0.41
C HIS A 119 -4.08 -1.68 1.05
N THR A 120 -4.59 -1.34 2.25
CA THR A 120 -4.30 -0.06 2.89
C THR A 120 -4.12 -0.12 4.39
N ILE A 121 -3.28 0.80 4.88
CA ILE A 121 -3.24 1.22 6.27
C ILE A 121 -3.74 2.65 6.43
N GLY A 122 -4.44 2.94 7.53
CA GLY A 122 -4.82 4.30 7.93
C GLY A 122 -6.25 4.75 7.60
N TYR A 123 -7.18 3.86 7.24
CA TYR A 123 -8.60 4.18 7.01
C TYR A 123 -9.53 3.48 8.00
N GLN A 124 -10.75 4.03 8.17
CA GLN A 124 -11.82 3.43 8.97
C GLN A 124 -12.84 2.77 8.03
N ASP A 125 -12.48 1.63 7.42
CA ASP A 125 -13.44 0.66 6.90
C ASP A 125 -13.13 -0.75 7.37
N SER A 126 -14.05 -1.66 7.08
CA SER A 126 -13.95 -3.09 7.35
C SER A 126 -12.75 -3.79 6.68
N ASN A 127 -12.03 -3.11 5.77
CA ASN A 127 -11.03 -3.68 4.86
C ASN A 127 -9.65 -2.99 4.99
N SER A 128 -9.39 -2.28 6.09
CA SER A 128 -8.14 -1.54 6.31
C SER A 128 -7.48 -1.95 7.63
N VAL A 129 -6.15 -1.97 7.63
CA VAL A 129 -5.37 -2.17 8.87
C VAL A 129 -5.19 -0.78 9.52
N TYR A 130 -5.76 -0.63 10.72
CA TYR A 130 -5.95 0.67 11.36
C TYR A 130 -4.69 1.22 12.04
N TYR A 131 -4.35 2.50 11.80
CA TYR A 131 -3.42 3.29 12.61
C TYR A 131 -4.02 4.68 12.90
N SER A 132 -4.93 4.74 13.87
CA SER A 132 -5.34 6.00 14.50
C SER A 132 -5.65 5.70 15.97
N GLY A 133 -5.15 6.56 16.87
CA GLY A 133 -4.90 6.29 18.29
C GLY A 133 -6.13 6.15 19.20
N ALA A 134 -7.19 5.45 18.80
CA ALA A 134 -8.35 5.26 19.67
C ALA A 134 -8.90 3.83 19.78
N ASN A 135 -8.79 2.95 18.77
CA ASN A 135 -9.20 1.55 18.88
C ASN A 135 -8.47 0.70 17.84
N ILE A 136 -7.55 -0.15 18.28
CA ILE A 136 -6.72 -0.97 17.40
C ILE A 136 -7.20 -2.42 17.47
N VAL A 137 -7.60 -3.01 16.33
CA VAL A 137 -7.52 -4.46 16.14
C VAL A 137 -6.47 -4.67 15.06
N PRO A 138 -5.17 -4.69 15.40
CA PRO A 138 -4.16 -4.99 14.41
C PRO A 138 -4.43 -6.40 13.93
N ASP A 139 -4.56 -6.57 12.61
CA ASP A 139 -4.50 -7.90 12.04
C ASP A 139 -3.25 -8.62 12.57
N SER A 140 -3.39 -9.89 12.95
CA SER A 140 -2.29 -10.64 13.56
C SER A 140 -1.05 -10.68 12.66
N THR A 141 -1.23 -10.58 11.34
CA THR A 141 -0.16 -10.56 10.35
C THR A 141 0.66 -9.27 10.41
N VAL A 142 0.04 -8.14 10.76
CA VAL A 142 0.71 -6.83 10.91
C VAL A 142 1.62 -6.82 12.15
N LYS A 143 1.30 -7.64 13.16
CA LYS A 143 2.13 -7.81 14.36
C LYS A 143 3.43 -8.57 14.10
N GLY A 144 3.51 -9.31 12.98
CA GLY A 144 4.74 -9.93 12.50
C GLY A 144 4.54 -11.35 12.00
N VAL A 145 4.87 -11.58 10.74
CA VAL A 145 4.87 -12.91 10.09
C VAL A 145 6.26 -13.53 9.98
N HIS A 146 7.33 -12.72 10.04
CA HIS A 146 8.72 -13.15 9.91
C HIS A 146 9.45 -13.02 11.23
N ASN A 147 9.40 -14.06 12.06
CA ASN A 147 10.05 -14.06 13.38
C ASN A 147 9.59 -12.88 14.28
N GLY A 148 8.28 -12.57 14.23
CA GLY A 148 7.68 -11.47 14.98
C GLY A 148 7.93 -10.07 14.40
N GLY A 149 8.39 -9.96 13.14
CA GLY A 149 8.48 -8.70 12.41
C GLY A 149 8.00 -8.83 10.97
N ASN A 150 8.00 -7.70 10.26
CA ASN A 150 7.49 -7.54 8.90
C ASN A 150 8.46 -6.70 8.06
N ASN A 151 8.31 -6.75 6.74
CA ASN A 151 8.99 -5.83 5.85
C ASN A 151 8.21 -4.51 5.73
N TRP A 152 8.90 -3.40 5.91
CA TRP A 152 8.36 -2.04 5.83
C TRP A 152 9.11 -1.29 4.73
N ALA A 153 8.39 -0.78 3.74
CA ALA A 153 8.95 0.09 2.72
C ALA A 153 8.73 1.55 3.12
N PHE A 154 9.73 2.40 2.92
CA PHE A 154 9.71 3.80 3.29
C PHE A 154 9.67 4.72 2.07
N CYS A 155 9.30 5.97 2.30
CA CYS A 155 9.10 6.97 1.24
C CYS A 155 10.38 7.39 0.50
N ASP A 156 11.57 7.11 1.03
CA ASP A 156 12.84 7.25 0.31
C ASP A 156 13.20 6.01 -0.55
N GLY A 157 12.38 4.96 -0.50
CA GLY A 157 12.54 3.75 -1.28
C GLY A 157 13.37 2.64 -0.61
N HIS A 158 13.84 2.81 0.63
CA HIS A 158 14.46 1.70 1.35
C HIS A 158 13.41 0.76 1.94
N ILE A 159 13.86 -0.44 2.31
CA ILE A 159 13.05 -1.47 2.96
C ILE A 159 13.78 -1.90 4.23
N SER A 160 13.06 -1.98 5.34
CA SER A 160 13.60 -2.46 6.62
C SER A 160 12.71 -3.55 7.19
N TRP A 161 13.33 -4.59 7.76
CA TRP A 161 12.62 -5.54 8.60
C TRP A 161 12.50 -4.95 10.01
N MET A 162 11.29 -4.86 10.54
CA MET A 162 11.06 -4.34 11.89
C MET A 162 9.88 -5.02 12.57
N LYS A 163 9.92 -5.06 13.91
CA LYS A 163 8.77 -5.42 14.73
C LYS A 163 7.72 -4.31 14.70
N TYR A 164 6.45 -4.69 14.79
CA TYR A 164 5.32 -3.75 14.82
C TYR A 164 5.50 -2.62 15.85
N ASP A 165 5.92 -2.92 17.08
CA ASP A 165 6.06 -1.89 18.11
C ASP A 165 7.13 -0.82 17.78
N LYS A 166 8.05 -1.13 16.86
CA LYS A 166 9.05 -0.17 16.37
C LYS A 166 8.52 0.73 15.25
N SER A 167 7.44 0.34 14.57
CA SER A 167 6.83 1.16 13.51
C SER A 167 5.88 2.25 14.04
N LEU A 168 5.53 2.21 15.34
CA LEU A 168 4.72 3.24 16.00
C LEU A 168 5.52 4.50 16.33
N SER A 169 6.84 4.42 16.29
CA SER A 169 7.76 5.55 16.48
C SER A 169 9.04 5.30 15.65
N PRO A 170 8.90 5.29 14.31
CA PRO A 170 9.95 4.91 13.38
C PRO A 170 11.06 5.96 13.28
#